data_AF-A0A5R2NA59-F1
#
_entry.id   AF-A0A5R2NA59-F1
#
_cell.length_a   1.000
_cell.length_b   1.000
_cell.length_c   1.000
_cell.angle_alpha   90.00
_cell.angle_beta   90.00
_cell.angle_gamma   90.00
#
_symmetry.space_group_name_H-M   'P 1'
#
loop_
_entity.id
_entity.type
_entity.pdbx_description
1 polymer ?
#
loop_
_entity_poly.entity_id
_entity_poly.type
_entity_poly.pdbx_seq_one_letter_code
_entity_poly.pdbx_strand_id
1 'polypeptide(L)' 'GKDVLYDDTDQRPGGKFATADLIGLPWQVIVGPRGVAAGEIEIKNRKSGERVTLPIADAKKRFGVAA' A
#
# COMPACT_ATOMS: atom_id res chain seq x y z
N GLY A 1 -16.50 -3.57 -3.20
CA GLY A 1 -16.57 -2.14 -2.80
C GLY A 1 -15.19 -1.51 -2.63
N LYS A 2 -14.22 -2.29 -2.14
CA LYS A 2 -12.78 -2.04 -2.25
C LYS A 2 -12.13 -3.39 -2.46
N ASP A 3 -11.86 -3.74 -3.71
CA ASP A 3 -11.26 -5.04 -4.03
C ASP A 3 -9.75 -4.92 -3.90
N VAL A 4 -9.12 -5.88 -3.22
CA VAL A 4 -7.69 -5.84 -2.92
C VAL A 4 -6.94 -6.67 -3.96
N LEU A 5 -6.00 -6.02 -4.65
CA LEU A 5 -4.99 -6.74 -5.44
C LEU A 5 -3.75 -6.95 -4.56
N TYR A 6 -3.47 -8.20 -4.23
CA TYR A 6 -2.26 -8.58 -3.50
C TYR A 6 -1.17 -9.01 -4.49
N ASP A 7 -0.04 -8.31 -4.46
CA ASP A 7 1.12 -8.59 -5.32
C ASP A 7 2.24 -9.30 -4.52
N ASP A 8 2.22 -10.62 -4.60
CA ASP A 8 3.23 -11.52 -4.02
C ASP A 8 4.30 -11.99 -5.02
N THR A 9 4.52 -11.22 -6.10
CA THR A 9 5.54 -11.60 -7.08
C THR A 9 6.97 -11.40 -6.53
N ASP A 10 7.96 -12.10 -7.07
CA ASP A 10 9.38 -11.93 -6.66
C ASP A 10 10.07 -10.71 -7.32
N GLN A 11 9.28 -9.72 -7.75
CA GLN A 11 9.80 -8.51 -8.38
C GLN A 11 10.36 -7.52 -7.35
N ARG A 12 11.37 -6.73 -7.78
CA ARG A 12 11.87 -5.62 -6.98
C ARG A 12 10.75 -4.58 -6.71
N PRO A 13 10.75 -3.92 -5.54
CA PRO A 13 9.69 -2.97 -5.17
C PRO A 13 9.39 -1.90 -6.22
N GLY A 14 10.43 -1.35 -6.87
CA GLY A 14 10.26 -0.35 -7.93
C GLY A 14 9.43 -0.84 -9.12
N GLY A 15 9.58 -2.10 -9.53
CA GLY A 15 8.79 -2.71 -10.61
C GLY A 15 7.33 -2.90 -10.22
N LYS A 16 7.09 -3.34 -8.97
CA LYS A 16 5.74 -3.47 -8.41
C LYS A 16 5.02 -2.12 -8.37
N PHE A 17 5.71 -1.07 -7.91
CA PHE A 17 5.14 0.28 -7.82
C PHE A 17 4.77 0.84 -9.20
N ALA A 18 5.65 0.65 -10.19
CA ALA A 18 5.39 1.05 -11.56
C ALA A 18 4.18 0.31 -12.15
N THR A 19 4.06 -0.99 -11.90
CA THR A 19 2.93 -1.80 -12.36
C THR A 19 1.62 -1.36 -11.71
N ALA A 20 1.61 -1.16 -10.39
CA ALA A 20 0.45 -0.67 -9.65
C ALA A 20 0.00 0.73 -10.11
N ASP A 21 0.95 1.62 -10.42
CA ASP A 21 0.66 2.93 -11.01
C ASP A 21 0.12 2.81 -12.45
N LEU A 22 0.66 1.88 -13.24
CA LEU A 22 0.29 1.68 -14.64
C LEU A 22 -1.15 1.16 -14.77
N ILE A 23 -1.53 0.16 -13.98
CA ILE A 23 -2.89 -0.42 -14.00
C ILE A 23 -3.91 0.47 -13.27
N GLY A 24 -3.48 1.60 -12.71
CA GLY A 24 -4.38 2.62 -12.18
C GLY A 24 -4.89 2.37 -10.77
N LEU A 25 -4.17 1.62 -9.92
CA LEU A 25 -4.58 1.44 -8.53
C LEU A 25 -4.62 2.78 -7.80
N PRO A 26 -5.76 3.18 -7.21
CA PRO A 26 -5.90 4.49 -6.57
C PRO A 26 -5.02 4.64 -5.32
N TRP A 27 -4.78 3.51 -4.64
CA TRP A 27 -4.02 3.42 -3.41
C TRP A 27 -3.03 2.27 -3.51
N GLN A 28 -1.82 2.48 -2.99
CA GLN A 28 -0.84 1.42 -2.78
C GLN A 28 -0.57 1.30 -1.29
N VAL A 29 -0.61 0.08 -0.77
CA VAL A 29 -0.23 -0.25 0.61
C VAL A 29 1.07 -1.03 0.54
N ILE A 30 2.14 -0.45 1.06
CA ILE A 30 3.50 -0.97 0.94
C ILE A 30 3.91 -1.52 2.30
N VAL A 31 4.10 -2.83 2.35
CA VAL A 31 4.48 -3.57 3.56
C VAL A 31 5.90 -4.08 3.38
N GLY A 32 6.85 -3.38 4.00
CA GLY A 32 8.27 -3.73 3.95
C GLY A 32 8.79 -4.20 5.32
N PRO A 33 9.88 -4.99 5.37
CA PRO A 33 10.39 -5.57 6.62
C PRO A 33 10.76 -4.52 7.68
N ARG A 34 11.28 -3.35 7.26
CA ARG A 34 11.63 -2.25 8.17
C ARG A 34 10.40 -1.62 8.81
N GLY A 35 9.35 -1.35 8.02
CA GLY A 35 8.10 -0.80 8.54
C GLY A 35 7.42 -1.78 9.48
N VAL A 36 7.35 -3.06 9.10
CA VAL A 36 6.76 -4.12 9.94
C VAL A 36 7.48 -4.25 11.28
N ALA A 37 8.82 -4.18 11.30
CA ALA A 37 9.59 -4.20 12.55
C ALA A 37 9.29 -3.00 13.47
N ALA A 38 8.86 -1.86 12.90
CA ALA A 38 8.42 -0.67 13.62
C ALA A 38 6.89 -0.64 13.88
N GLY A 39 6.13 -1.63 13.40
CA GLY A 39 4.67 -1.65 13.50
C GLY A 39 3.95 -0.69 12.53
N GLU A 40 4.62 -0.27 11.46
CA GLU A 40 4.18 0.74 10.51
C GLU A 40 4.09 0.21 9.07
N ILE A 41 3.29 0.90 8.24
CA ILE A 41 3.21 0.68 6.80
C ILE A 41 3.21 2.02 6.06
N GLU A 42 3.60 1.99 4.80
CA GLU A 42 3.53 3.16 3.92
C GLU A 42 2.30 3.05 3.02
N ILE A 43 1.56 4.16 2.90
CA ILE A 43 0.43 4.30 1.99
C ILE A 43 0.75 5.38 0.98
N LYS A 44 0.56 5.07 -0.30
CA LYS A 44 0.69 6.02 -1.41
C LYS A 44 -0.67 6.30 -2.05
N ASN A 45 -0.99 7.58 -2.25
CA ASN A 45 -2.09 8.00 -3.12
C ASN A 45 -1.54 8.20 -4.55
N ARG A 46 -2.07 7.47 -5.52
CA ARG A 46 -1.60 7.57 -6.91
C ARG A 46 -1.86 8.95 -7.53
N LYS A 47 -3.03 9.55 -7.25
CA LYS A 47 -3.47 10.81 -7.87
C LYS A 47 -2.64 11.99 -7.38
N SER A 48 -2.35 12.08 -6.08
CA SER A 48 -1.56 13.19 -5.51
C SER A 48 -0.06 12.90 -5.45
N GLY A 49 0.35 11.63 -5.52
CA GLY A 49 1.74 11.21 -5.31
C GLY A 49 2.17 11.19 -3.83
N GLU A 50 1.29 11.60 -2.92
CA GLU A 50 1.56 11.66 -1.49
C GLU A 50 1.83 10.27 -0.91
N ARG A 51 2.84 10.19 -0.04
CA ARG A 51 3.22 8.99 0.70
C ARG A 51 3.20 9.30 2.18
N VAL A 52 2.51 8.46 2.95
CA VAL A 52 2.38 8.62 4.40
C VAL A 52 2.72 7.29 5.05
N THR A 53 3.61 7.35 6.03
CA THR A 53 3.86 6.23 6.95
C THR A 53 2.96 6.37 8.15
N LEU A 54 2.30 5.28 8.54
CA LEU A 54 1.43 5.24 9.70
C LEU A 54 1.44 3.87 10.36
N PRO A 55 1.05 3.78 11.64
CA PRO A 55 0.86 2.50 12.31
C PRO A 55 -0.12 1.59 11.56
N ILE A 56 0.15 0.28 11.55
CA ILE A 56 -0.73 -0.73 10.94
C ILE A 56 -2.17 -0.62 11.45
N ALA A 57 -2.34 -0.28 12.73
CA ALA A 57 -3.64 -0.11 13.36
C ALA A 57 -4.47 1.03 12.73
N ASP A 58 -3.83 2.11 12.28
CA ASP A 58 -4.51 3.28 11.72
C ASP A 58 -4.86 3.09 10.23
N ALA A 59 -4.16 2.20 9.53
CA ALA A 59 -4.45 1.87 8.14
C ALA A 59 -5.85 1.25 7.97
N LYS A 60 -6.28 0.44 8.95
CA LYS A 60 -7.62 -0.16 8.98
C LYS A 60 -8.73 0.89 8.98
N LYS A 61 -8.55 1.99 9.73
CA LYS A 61 -9.51 3.10 9.80
C LYS A 61 -9.61 3.83 8.46
N ARG A 62 -8.48 3.99 7.77
CA ARG A 62 -8.41 4.69 6.48
C ARG A 62 -9.04 3.91 5.33
N PHE A 63 -8.79 2.61 5.27
CA PHE A 63 -9.28 1.78 4.19
C PHE A 63 -10.53 0.99 4.48
N GLY A 64 -11.00 0.94 5.74
CA GLY A 64 -12.32 0.47 6.15
C GLY A 64 -12.91 -0.57 5.21
N VAL A 65 -12.41 -1.80 5.31
CA VAL A 65 -13.12 -2.97 4.77
C VAL A 65 -14.09 -3.36 5.87
N ALA A 66 -15.38 -3.09 5.68
CA ALA A 66 -16.40 -3.73 6.49
C ALA A 66 -16.22 -5.23 6.27
N ALA A 67 -15.97 -5.97 7.36
CA ALA A 67 -16.06 -7.42 7.34
C ALA A 67 -17.48 -7.85 6.94
#